data_AF-A0A924YPC7-F1
#
_entry.id   AF-A0A924YPC7-F1
#
_cell.length_a   1.000
_cell.length_b   1.000
_cell.length_c   1.000
_cell.angle_alpha   90.00
_cell.angle_beta   90.00
_cell.angle_gamma   90.00
#
_symmetry.space_group_name_H-M   'P 1'
#
loop_
_entity.id
_entity.type
_entity.pdbx_description
1 polymer ?
#
loop_
_entity_poly.entity_id
_entity_poly.type
_entity_poly.pdbx_seq_one_letter_code
_entity_poly.pdbx_strand_id
1 'polypeptide(L)'
;MLRRSNFVPCFLASVVLLAATSQISAQAPAITYTTPLALKPGQPNDLKLQGGALVGPTELWTSFAAQSVLKPDVPMNGMNAAECVYAVTVPSDVPVGIYGVRVATANGTSAMRLVVIDDLPSVAQAAGNAVPTGAQALTLPTAVDGQVGNLSQHYFKFTVAAGQVVTFDLLARRIGSTLDPMIRLLDAKGR
;
A
#
# COMPACT_ATOMS: atom_id res chain seq x y z
N MET A 1 0.76 69.29 -62.26
CA MET A 1 1.41 68.00 -62.64
C MET A 1 2.09 67.46 -61.39
N LEU A 2 1.59 66.32 -60.85
CA LEU A 2 2.19 65.34 -59.92
C LEU A 2 3.10 65.87 -58.77
N ARG A 3 2.96 65.49 -57.48
CA ARG A 3 2.90 64.12 -56.96
C ARG A 3 2.66 64.09 -55.43
N ARG A 4 1.56 63.42 -55.04
CA ARG A 4 1.33 62.48 -53.91
C ARG A 4 2.00 62.72 -52.53
N SER A 5 1.11 62.92 -51.56
CA SER A 5 1.15 62.42 -50.17
C SER A 5 1.64 60.98 -50.08
N ASN A 6 2.38 60.62 -49.02
CA ASN A 6 2.38 59.28 -48.44
C ASN A 6 2.78 59.34 -46.96
N PHE A 7 1.79 58.98 -46.12
CA PHE A 7 1.91 58.64 -44.72
C PHE A 7 2.96 57.54 -44.51
N VAL A 8 3.79 57.68 -43.47
CA VAL A 8 4.64 56.62 -42.95
C VAL A 8 3.88 55.94 -41.81
N PRO A 9 3.43 54.67 -41.94
CA PRO A 9 2.94 53.93 -40.79
C PRO A 9 4.14 53.30 -40.06
N CYS A 10 4.32 53.71 -38.80
CA CYS A 10 5.28 53.10 -37.88
C CYS A 10 4.75 51.70 -37.50
N PHE A 11 5.32 50.64 -38.06
CA PHE A 11 5.04 49.27 -37.65
C PHE A 11 5.76 48.99 -36.32
N LEU A 12 5.05 49.09 -35.19
CA LEU A 12 5.48 48.43 -33.95
C LEU A 12 5.10 46.94 -34.05
N ALA A 13 6.08 46.10 -34.40
CA ALA A 13 5.97 44.66 -34.25
C ALA A 13 6.27 44.27 -32.80
N SER A 14 5.23 44.17 -31.97
CA SER A 14 5.36 43.60 -30.62
C SER A 14 5.50 42.09 -30.71
N VAL A 15 6.71 41.57 -30.55
CA VAL A 15 6.97 40.13 -30.37
C VAL A 15 6.56 39.77 -28.94
N VAL A 16 5.39 39.15 -28.78
CA VAL A 16 4.96 38.55 -27.51
C VAL A 16 5.64 37.18 -27.40
N LEU A 17 6.71 37.11 -26.61
CA LEU A 17 7.38 35.86 -26.27
C LEU A 17 6.53 35.13 -25.22
N LEU A 18 5.66 34.22 -25.66
CA LEU A 18 4.88 33.35 -24.77
C LEU A 18 5.82 32.28 -24.19
N ALA A 19 6.40 32.55 -23.03
CA ALA A 19 7.16 31.55 -22.28
C ALA A 19 6.18 30.49 -21.76
N ALA A 20 5.98 29.41 -22.52
CA ALA A 20 5.29 28.22 -22.07
C ALA A 20 6.15 27.57 -20.98
N THR A 21 5.90 27.95 -19.73
CA THR A 21 6.47 27.25 -18.57
C THR A 21 5.75 25.92 -18.46
N SER A 22 6.39 24.85 -18.92
CA SER A 22 5.95 23.49 -18.61
C SER A 22 6.07 23.31 -17.10
N GLN A 23 4.93 23.30 -16.40
CA GLN A 23 4.89 22.92 -15.00
C GLN A 23 5.25 21.44 -14.91
N ILE A 24 6.52 21.13 -14.63
CA ILE A 24 6.93 19.81 -14.20
C ILE A 24 6.39 19.65 -12.77
N SER A 25 5.19 19.08 -12.65
CA SER A 25 4.72 18.62 -11.35
C SER A 25 5.49 17.35 -11.01
N ALA A 26 6.43 17.44 -10.07
CA ALA A 26 7.04 16.25 -9.50
C ALA A 26 5.95 15.48 -8.74
N GLN A 27 5.54 14.33 -9.27
CA GLN A 27 4.54 13.49 -8.62
C GLN A 27 5.16 12.87 -7.37
N ALA A 28 4.65 13.25 -6.19
CA ALA A 28 5.06 12.66 -4.92
C ALA A 28 4.80 11.14 -4.93
N PRO A 29 5.68 10.33 -4.30
CA PRO A 29 5.46 8.90 -4.21
C PRO A 29 4.16 8.59 -3.48
N ALA A 30 3.46 7.55 -3.91
CA ALA A 30 2.21 7.10 -3.31
C ALA A 30 2.31 5.62 -2.94
N ILE A 31 1.90 5.30 -1.71
CA ILE A 31 1.70 3.92 -1.26
C ILE A 31 0.19 3.69 -1.16
N THR A 32 -0.34 2.80 -2.00
CA THR A 32 -1.75 2.41 -1.99
C THR A 32 -1.97 1.12 -1.21
N TYR A 33 -1.00 0.20 -1.25
CA TYR A 33 -1.08 -1.09 -0.56
C TYR A 33 0.30 -1.57 -0.12
N THR A 34 0.30 -2.46 0.88
CA THR A 34 1.51 -3.11 1.38
C THR A 34 1.27 -4.59 1.56
N THR A 35 2.24 -5.40 1.15
CA THR A 35 2.20 -6.85 1.35
C THR A 35 3.50 -7.31 2.02
N PRO A 36 3.45 -7.99 3.18
CA PRO A 36 2.23 -8.26 3.95
C PRO A 36 1.65 -6.99 4.61
N LEU A 37 0.41 -7.06 5.09
CA LEU A 37 -0.21 -6.02 5.92
C LEU A 37 0.33 -6.03 7.36
N ALA A 38 0.76 -7.20 7.84
CA ALA A 38 1.34 -7.38 9.17
C ALA A 38 2.81 -7.81 9.08
N LEU A 39 3.65 -7.19 9.88
CA LEU A 39 5.07 -7.54 10.05
C LEU A 39 5.24 -8.21 11.41
N LYS A 40 6.04 -9.27 11.42
CA LYS A 40 6.31 -10.02 12.65
C LYS A 40 7.50 -9.45 13.41
N PRO A 41 7.38 -9.20 14.73
CA PRO A 41 8.50 -8.80 15.58
C PRO A 41 9.64 -9.83 15.57
N GLY A 42 10.87 -9.34 15.76
CA GLY A 42 12.06 -10.16 15.99
C GLY A 42 12.66 -10.79 14.73
N GLN A 43 12.17 -10.46 13.54
CA GLN A 43 12.68 -11.01 12.29
C GLN A 43 12.64 -10.01 11.12
N PRO A 44 13.44 -10.22 10.06
CA PRO A 44 13.28 -9.52 8.80
C PRO A 44 11.94 -9.89 8.14
N ASN A 45 11.26 -8.88 7.62
CA ASN A 45 10.03 -9.02 6.85
C ASN A 45 10.24 -8.34 5.47
N ASP A 46 9.91 -9.04 4.40
CA ASP A 46 9.91 -8.45 3.06
C ASP A 46 8.62 -7.64 2.87
N LEU A 47 8.71 -6.33 3.07
CA LEU A 47 7.60 -5.40 2.90
C LEU A 47 7.60 -4.87 1.47
N LYS A 48 6.69 -5.38 0.65
CA LYS A 48 6.40 -4.84 -0.67
C LYS A 48 5.47 -3.65 -0.55
N LEU A 49 5.91 -2.51 -1.07
CA LEU A 49 5.10 -1.30 -1.23
C LEU A 49 4.56 -1.27 -2.66
N GLN A 50 3.26 -1.04 -2.81
CA GLN A 50 2.59 -0.87 -4.10
C GLN A 50 1.96 0.51 -4.20
N GLY A 51 1.99 1.11 -5.38
CA GLY A 51 1.39 2.42 -5.64
C GLY A 51 1.93 3.09 -6.89
N GLY A 52 2.48 4.30 -6.74
CA GLY A 52 2.93 5.10 -7.88
C GLY A 52 4.10 6.02 -7.53
N ALA A 53 4.86 6.42 -8.56
CA ALA A 53 6.05 7.27 -8.45
C ALA A 53 7.10 6.73 -7.44
N LEU A 54 7.28 5.41 -7.38
CA LEU A 54 8.21 4.71 -6.49
C LEU A 54 9.61 4.47 -7.07
N VAL A 55 9.96 5.13 -8.18
CA VAL A 55 11.32 5.06 -8.76
C VAL A 55 12.31 5.81 -7.85
N GLY A 56 13.48 5.20 -7.63
CA GLY A 56 14.56 5.74 -6.80
C GLY A 56 14.16 5.98 -5.34
N PRO A 57 13.60 4.98 -4.64
CA PRO A 57 13.27 5.13 -3.24
C PRO A 57 14.56 5.24 -2.43
N THR A 58 14.66 6.28 -1.60
CA THR A 58 15.87 6.60 -0.85
C THR A 58 15.80 6.11 0.59
N GLU A 59 14.60 6.14 1.18
CA GLU A 59 14.39 5.78 2.58
C GLU A 59 12.97 5.25 2.80
N LEU A 60 12.85 4.26 3.69
CA LEU A 60 11.59 3.83 4.29
C LEU A 60 11.58 4.24 5.76
N TRP A 61 10.82 5.30 6.06
CA TRP A 61 10.54 5.71 7.43
C TRP A 61 9.47 4.82 8.04
N THR A 62 9.63 4.49 9.33
CA THR A 62 8.66 3.74 10.11
C THR A 62 8.44 4.45 11.45
N SER A 63 7.23 4.34 12.02
CA SER A 63 6.91 4.93 13.33
C SER A 63 7.38 4.07 14.52
N PHE A 64 8.23 3.08 14.26
CA PHE A 64 8.90 2.20 15.21
C PHE A 64 10.38 2.13 14.82
N ALA A 65 11.27 1.69 15.71
CA ALA A 65 12.71 1.73 15.47
C ALA A 65 13.20 0.55 14.61
N ALA A 66 12.67 0.41 13.39
CA ALA A 66 13.09 -0.65 12.46
C ALA A 66 14.35 -0.29 11.68
N GLN A 67 15.16 -1.29 11.36
CA GLN A 67 16.12 -1.20 10.26
C GLN A 67 15.41 -1.56 8.95
N SER A 68 15.57 -0.73 7.93
CA SER A 68 15.00 -0.97 6.60
C SER A 68 16.09 -0.88 5.54
N VAL A 69 16.09 -1.83 4.60
CA VAL A 69 17.02 -1.86 3.46
C VAL A 69 16.24 -2.14 2.19
N LEU A 70 16.45 -1.35 1.14
CA LEU A 70 15.89 -1.64 -0.17
C LEU A 70 16.46 -2.98 -0.66
N LYS A 71 15.59 -3.97 -0.90
CA LYS A 71 15.99 -5.35 -1.10
C LYS A 71 16.79 -5.51 -2.41
N PRO A 72 18.06 -5.94 -2.38
CA PRO A 72 18.93 -5.95 -3.57
C PRO A 72 18.69 -7.13 -4.51
N ASP A 73 18.04 -8.20 -4.04
CA ASP A 73 17.75 -9.43 -4.78
C ASP A 73 16.44 -9.37 -5.59
N VAL A 74 15.67 -8.28 -5.47
CA VAL A 74 14.45 -8.06 -6.25
C VAL A 74 14.83 -7.43 -7.61
N PRO A 75 14.53 -8.09 -8.75
CA PRO A 75 14.86 -7.57 -10.06
C PRO A 75 14.25 -6.19 -10.30
N MET A 76 15.06 -5.24 -10.78
CA MET A 76 14.62 -3.87 -11.08
C MET A 76 13.99 -3.14 -9.87
N ASN A 77 14.30 -3.54 -8.64
CA ASN A 77 13.81 -2.85 -7.45
C ASN A 77 14.28 -1.40 -7.44
N GLY A 78 13.35 -0.48 -7.15
CA GLY A 78 13.59 0.96 -7.23
C GLY A 78 13.66 1.52 -8.66
N MET A 79 13.52 0.71 -9.71
CA MET A 79 13.33 1.20 -11.09
C MET A 79 11.86 1.12 -11.53
N ASN A 80 11.04 0.36 -10.81
CA ASN A 80 9.61 0.24 -11.06
C ASN A 80 8.85 1.35 -10.34
N ALA A 81 8.09 2.16 -11.08
CA ALA A 81 7.28 3.23 -10.50
C ALA A 81 6.08 2.71 -9.68
N ALA A 82 5.63 1.48 -9.92
CA ALA A 82 4.44 0.91 -9.32
C ALA A 82 4.73 0.16 -8.01
N GLU A 83 5.97 -0.24 -7.75
CA GLU A 83 6.32 -1.03 -6.58
C GLU A 83 7.82 -0.99 -6.23
N CYS A 84 8.11 -1.17 -4.95
CA CYS A 84 9.45 -1.48 -4.44
C CYS A 84 9.35 -2.38 -3.21
N VAL A 85 10.44 -3.07 -2.86
CA VAL A 85 10.48 -4.00 -1.72
C VAL A 85 11.59 -3.60 -0.76
N TYR A 86 11.24 -3.48 0.52
CA TYR A 86 12.19 -3.29 1.62
C TYR A 86 12.25 -4.54 2.48
N ALA A 87 13.45 -4.97 2.86
CA ALA A 87 13.63 -5.84 4.01
C ALA A 87 13.54 -4.98 5.28
N VAL A 88 12.52 -5.20 6.09
CA VAL A 88 12.25 -4.46 7.34
C VAL A 88 12.48 -5.39 8.52
N THR A 89 13.52 -5.11 9.30
CA THR A 89 13.78 -5.83 10.55
C THR A 89 13.04 -5.13 11.68
N VAL A 90 11.99 -5.78 12.17
CA VAL A 90 11.20 -5.29 13.31
C VAL A 90 11.88 -5.78 14.59
N PRO A 91 12.30 -4.90 15.51
CA PRO A 91 12.82 -5.33 16.80
C PRO A 91 11.80 -6.18 17.57
N SER A 92 12.27 -7.15 18.37
CA SER A 92 11.40 -8.09 19.08
C SER A 92 10.58 -7.46 20.21
N ASP A 93 11.00 -6.29 20.68
CA ASP A 93 10.37 -5.53 21.76
C ASP A 93 9.35 -4.49 21.27
N VAL A 94 9.16 -4.35 19.95
CA VAL A 94 8.09 -3.50 19.40
C VAL A 94 6.74 -4.12 19.77
N PRO A 95 5.87 -3.39 20.51
CA PRO A 95 4.56 -3.90 20.89
C PRO A 95 3.68 -4.19 19.68
N VAL A 96 2.85 -5.22 19.79
CA VAL A 96 1.74 -5.51 18.88
C VAL A 96 0.85 -4.26 18.73
N GLY A 97 0.53 -3.88 17.50
CA GLY A 97 -0.24 -2.65 17.26
C GLY A 97 -0.24 -2.16 15.82
N ILE A 98 -0.84 -0.99 15.61
CA ILE A 98 -0.93 -0.32 14.31
C ILE A 98 0.11 0.80 14.26
N TYR A 99 0.93 0.79 13.20
CA TYR A 99 2.05 1.69 13.00
C TYR A 99 2.01 2.33 11.61
N GLY A 100 2.82 3.37 11.42
CA GLY A 100 2.91 4.09 10.15
C GLY A 100 4.22 3.79 9.41
N VAL A 101 4.13 3.78 8.08
CA VAL A 101 5.29 3.79 7.18
C VAL A 101 5.14 4.89 6.13
N ARG A 102 6.28 5.41 5.65
CA ARG A 102 6.37 6.35 4.54
C ARG A 102 7.59 6.03 3.70
N VAL A 103 7.49 6.21 2.39
CA VAL A 103 8.63 6.11 1.48
C VAL A 103 9.03 7.49 0.98
N ALA A 104 10.33 7.77 1.00
CA ALA A 104 10.92 8.96 0.41
C ALA A 104 11.54 8.61 -0.95
N THR A 105 11.41 9.52 -1.91
CA THR A 105 12.12 9.53 -3.18
C THR A 105 12.68 10.93 -3.42
N ALA A 106 13.44 11.11 -4.50
CA ALA A 106 13.88 12.45 -4.92
C ALA A 106 12.72 13.42 -5.20
N ASN A 107 11.50 12.92 -5.43
CA ASN A 107 10.31 13.71 -5.73
C ASN A 107 9.44 14.01 -4.50
N GLY A 108 9.89 13.63 -3.29
CA GLY A 108 9.21 13.92 -2.03
C GLY A 108 8.90 12.67 -1.21
N THR A 109 7.96 12.80 -0.28
CA THR A 109 7.57 11.73 0.65
C THR A 109 6.13 11.31 0.45
N SER A 110 5.83 10.03 0.63
CA SER A 110 4.46 9.55 0.54
C SER A 110 3.62 10.04 1.71
N ALA A 111 2.30 9.99 1.52
CA ALA A 111 1.37 9.94 2.64
C ALA A 111 1.71 8.75 3.54
N MET A 112 1.32 8.85 4.82
CA MET A 112 1.49 7.75 5.77
C MET A 112 0.59 6.58 5.40
N ARG A 113 1.16 5.39 5.30
CA ARG A 113 0.43 4.14 5.17
C ARG A 113 0.48 3.39 6.49
N LEU A 114 -0.64 2.81 6.91
CA LEU A 114 -0.69 2.01 8.13
C LEU A 114 -0.27 0.57 7.84
N VAL A 115 0.53 0.01 8.73
CA VAL A 115 0.92 -1.41 8.80
C VAL A 115 0.65 -1.93 10.21
N VAL A 116 0.63 -3.23 10.36
CA VAL A 116 0.41 -3.89 11.65
C VAL A 116 1.71 -4.53 12.10
N ILE A 117 2.02 -4.45 13.38
CA ILE A 117 2.99 -5.33 14.02
C ILE A 117 2.18 -6.39 14.76
N ASP A 118 2.35 -7.66 14.38
CA ASP A 118 1.58 -8.79 14.92
C ASP A 118 2.48 -10.02 15.11
N ASP A 119 2.33 -10.72 16.24
CA ASP A 119 3.07 -11.94 16.54
C ASP A 119 2.33 -13.22 16.08
N LEU A 120 1.04 -13.09 15.73
CA LEU A 120 0.24 -14.17 15.15
C LEU A 120 0.85 -14.67 13.82
N PRO A 121 0.85 -16.00 13.57
CA PRO A 121 1.23 -16.50 12.27
C PRO A 121 0.20 -16.03 11.24
N SER A 122 0.67 -15.29 10.23
CA SER A 122 -0.17 -14.82 9.14
C SER A 122 -0.14 -15.80 7.97
N VAL A 123 -1.32 -16.10 7.43
CA VAL A 123 -1.47 -16.83 6.17
C VAL A 123 -2.06 -15.92 5.11
N ALA A 124 -1.60 -16.05 3.86
CA ALA A 124 -2.24 -15.37 2.75
C ALA A 124 -3.62 -16.00 2.46
N GLN A 125 -4.58 -15.15 2.12
CA GLN A 125 -5.86 -15.59 1.59
C GLN A 125 -5.65 -16.45 0.32
N ALA A 126 -6.25 -17.63 0.30
CA ALA A 126 -6.19 -18.54 -0.84
C ALA A 126 -7.10 -18.06 -1.98
N ALA A 127 -6.66 -18.29 -3.22
CA ALA A 127 -7.53 -18.16 -4.37
C ALA A 127 -8.65 -19.23 -4.33
N GLY A 128 -9.84 -18.89 -4.81
CA GLY A 128 -10.96 -19.84 -4.93
C GLY A 128 -11.78 -20.06 -3.66
N ASN A 129 -11.48 -19.36 -2.56
CA ASN A 129 -12.28 -19.43 -1.32
C ASN A 129 -13.55 -18.55 -1.35
N ALA A 130 -14.06 -18.20 -2.54
CA ALA A 130 -15.24 -17.35 -2.70
C ALA A 130 -16.59 -18.09 -2.56
N VAL A 131 -16.54 -19.40 -2.32
CA VAL A 131 -17.72 -20.27 -2.11
C VAL A 131 -17.52 -21.17 -0.89
N PRO A 132 -18.58 -21.61 -0.19
CA PRO A 132 -18.45 -22.42 1.03
C PRO A 132 -17.67 -23.72 0.84
N THR A 133 -17.83 -24.39 -0.31
CA THR A 133 -17.11 -25.63 -0.64
C THR A 133 -15.60 -25.42 -0.84
N GLY A 134 -15.19 -24.20 -1.18
CA GLY A 134 -13.81 -23.77 -1.34
C GLY A 134 -13.20 -23.14 -0.08
N ALA A 135 -13.88 -23.21 1.07
CA ALA A 135 -13.44 -22.55 2.30
C ALA A 135 -12.00 -22.91 2.67
N GLN A 136 -11.16 -21.90 2.84
CA GLN A 136 -9.75 -22.07 3.22
C GLN A 136 -9.66 -22.60 4.65
N ALA A 137 -8.96 -23.72 4.83
CA ALA A 137 -8.71 -24.27 6.15
C ALA A 137 -7.69 -23.42 6.91
N LEU A 138 -8.00 -23.06 8.15
CA LEU A 138 -7.14 -22.30 9.05
C LEU A 138 -6.75 -23.16 10.26
N THR A 139 -5.49 -23.04 10.68
CA THR A 139 -5.00 -23.59 11.96
C THR A 139 -4.92 -22.44 12.95
N LEU A 140 -5.67 -22.51 14.04
CA LEU A 140 -5.72 -21.44 15.05
C LEU A 140 -4.57 -21.58 16.07
N PRO A 141 -4.03 -20.47 16.62
CA PRO A 141 -4.36 -19.08 16.29
C PRO A 141 -3.64 -18.62 15.01
N THR A 142 -4.30 -17.80 14.18
CA THR A 142 -3.72 -17.28 12.95
C THR A 142 -4.39 -15.97 12.55
N ALA A 143 -3.64 -15.13 11.84
CA ALA A 143 -4.17 -13.99 11.09
C ALA A 143 -4.27 -14.34 9.60
N VAL A 144 -5.20 -13.71 8.90
CA VAL A 144 -5.31 -13.82 7.44
C VAL A 144 -4.99 -12.47 6.81
N ASP A 145 -3.96 -12.43 5.97
CA ASP A 145 -3.72 -11.29 5.09
C ASP A 145 -4.56 -11.49 3.82
N GLY A 146 -5.59 -10.68 3.67
CA GLY A 146 -6.64 -10.88 2.69
C GLY A 146 -7.20 -9.58 2.12
N GLN A 147 -7.89 -9.73 1.00
CA GLN A 147 -8.56 -8.65 0.30
C GLN A 147 -9.95 -9.12 -0.09
N VAL A 148 -10.91 -8.20 0.00
CA VAL A 148 -12.29 -8.46 -0.39
C VAL A 148 -12.65 -7.52 -1.52
N GLY A 149 -13.01 -8.08 -2.67
CA GLY A 149 -13.51 -7.33 -3.81
C GLY A 149 -14.91 -6.75 -3.57
N ASN A 150 -15.38 -5.91 -4.48
CA ASN A 150 -16.73 -5.36 -4.42
C ASN A 150 -17.77 -6.49 -4.43
N LEU A 151 -18.76 -6.43 -3.52
CA LEU A 151 -19.82 -7.44 -3.35
C LEU A 151 -19.31 -8.89 -3.28
N SER A 152 -18.07 -9.08 -2.83
CA SER A 152 -17.42 -10.38 -2.74
C SER A 152 -17.44 -10.90 -1.31
N GLN A 153 -17.25 -12.21 -1.18
CA GLN A 153 -17.20 -12.91 0.11
C GLN A 153 -16.09 -13.95 0.05
N HIS A 154 -15.48 -14.22 1.20
CA HIS A 154 -14.44 -15.22 1.34
C HIS A 154 -14.75 -16.11 2.54
N TYR A 155 -14.64 -17.42 2.32
CA TYR A 155 -14.97 -18.44 3.29
C TYR A 155 -13.71 -19.03 3.88
N PHE A 156 -13.73 -19.18 5.20
CA PHE A 156 -12.68 -19.82 5.98
C PHE A 156 -13.33 -20.88 6.86
N LYS A 157 -12.60 -21.95 7.13
CA LYS A 157 -13.04 -23.02 8.03
C LYS A 157 -11.93 -23.36 9.00
N PHE A 158 -12.30 -23.69 10.22
CA PHE A 158 -11.40 -24.10 11.28
C PHE A 158 -12.14 -25.06 12.20
N THR A 159 -11.38 -25.79 13.02
CA THR A 159 -11.93 -26.71 14.01
C THR A 159 -11.70 -26.14 15.40
N VAL A 160 -12.69 -26.29 16.27
CA VAL A 160 -12.60 -25.91 17.69
C VAL A 160 -12.98 -27.11 18.57
N ALA A 161 -12.37 -27.19 19.74
CA ALA A 161 -12.78 -28.14 20.78
C ALA A 161 -14.00 -27.61 21.54
N ALA A 162 -14.75 -28.51 22.18
CA ALA A 162 -15.84 -28.12 23.08
C ALA A 162 -15.29 -27.23 24.22
N GLY A 163 -15.93 -26.08 24.44
CA GLY A 163 -15.50 -25.10 25.46
C GLY A 163 -14.35 -24.17 25.03
N GLN A 164 -13.78 -24.35 23.83
CA GLN A 164 -12.76 -23.43 23.33
C GLN A 164 -13.38 -22.08 22.96
N VAL A 165 -12.80 -21.00 23.50
CA VAL A 165 -13.17 -19.63 23.16
C VAL A 165 -12.24 -19.14 22.04
N VAL A 166 -12.84 -18.59 20.98
CA VAL A 166 -12.12 -17.99 19.85
C VAL A 166 -12.63 -16.58 19.64
N THR A 167 -11.71 -15.62 19.60
CA THR A 167 -12.01 -14.23 19.27
C THR A 167 -11.67 -13.97 17.81
N PHE A 168 -12.60 -13.35 17.10
CA PHE A 168 -12.38 -12.86 15.75
C PHE A 168 -12.21 -11.35 15.83
N ASP A 169 -11.09 -10.85 15.33
CA ASP A 169 -10.88 -9.42 15.16
C ASP A 169 -10.55 -9.12 13.71
N LEU A 170 -11.03 -7.99 13.21
CA LEU A 170 -10.84 -7.61 11.81
C LEU A 170 -10.51 -6.13 11.69
N LEU A 171 -9.29 -5.85 11.23
CA LEU A 171 -8.73 -4.51 11.29
C LEU A 171 -9.37 -3.57 10.26
N ALA A 172 -9.44 -3.97 8.99
CA ALA A 172 -10.05 -3.22 7.89
C ALA A 172 -9.88 -1.68 8.00
N ARG A 173 -10.94 -0.96 8.40
CA ARG A 173 -10.91 0.52 8.52
C ARG A 173 -9.82 1.02 9.47
N ARG A 174 -9.50 0.27 10.54
CA ARG A 174 -8.44 0.63 11.50
C ARG A 174 -7.05 0.72 10.85
N ILE A 175 -6.83 0.04 9.73
CA ILE A 175 -5.59 0.10 8.94
C ILE A 175 -5.77 0.88 7.62
N GLY A 176 -6.76 1.76 7.58
CA GLY A 176 -7.01 2.65 6.44
C GLY A 176 -7.65 1.98 5.22
N SER A 177 -8.19 0.76 5.36
CA SER A 177 -9.01 0.15 4.30
C SER A 177 -10.38 0.83 4.23
N THR A 178 -10.95 0.92 3.03
CA THR A 178 -12.33 1.39 2.82
C THR A 178 -13.37 0.30 3.11
N LEU A 179 -12.93 -0.94 3.34
CA LEU A 179 -13.79 -2.09 3.60
C LEU A 179 -14.64 -1.87 4.85
N ASP A 180 -15.95 -2.06 4.70
CA ASP A 180 -16.90 -2.22 5.81
C ASP A 180 -17.26 -3.70 5.96
N PRO A 181 -16.60 -4.43 6.87
CA PRO A 181 -16.66 -5.89 6.88
C PRO A 181 -17.85 -6.40 7.69
N MET A 182 -18.44 -7.51 7.23
CA MET A 182 -19.34 -8.34 8.03
C MET A 182 -18.70 -9.72 8.20
N ILE A 183 -18.62 -10.20 9.44
CA ILE A 183 -18.26 -11.59 9.73
C ILE A 183 -19.53 -12.36 10.08
N ARG A 184 -19.67 -13.53 9.46
CA ARG A 184 -20.68 -14.52 9.82
C ARG A 184 -19.97 -15.79 10.26
N LEU A 185 -20.25 -16.21 11.48
CA LEU A 185 -19.85 -17.54 11.94
C LEU A 185 -21.00 -18.50 11.64
N LEU A 186 -20.68 -19.61 10.98
CA LEU A 186 -21.66 -20.62 10.59
C LEU A 186 -21.19 -21.98 11.10
N ASP A 187 -22.11 -22.81 11.58
CA ASP A 187 -21.82 -24.22 11.83
C ASP A 187 -21.74 -25.03 10.52
N ALA A 188 -21.41 -26.33 10.61
CA ALA A 188 -21.32 -27.22 9.45
C ALA A 188 -22.65 -27.38 8.68
N LYS A 189 -23.78 -26.96 9.25
CA LYS A 189 -25.11 -26.95 8.63
C LYS A 189 -25.49 -25.56 8.09
N GLY A 190 -24.61 -24.57 8.19
CA GLY A 190 -24.82 -23.21 7.70
C GLY A 190 -25.67 -22.33 8.63
N ARG A 191 -25.80 -22.69 9.91
CA ARG A 191 -26.52 -21.91 10.92
C ARG A 191 -25.61 -20.92 11.63
#